data_AF-A0A3S5FF17-F1
#
_entry.id   AF-A0A3S5FF17-F1
#
_cell.length_a   1.000
_cell.length_b   1.000
_cell.length_c   1.000
_cell.angle_alpha   90.00
_cell.angle_beta   90.00
_cell.angle_gamma   90.00
#
_symmetry.space_group_name_H-M   'P 1'
#
loop_
_entity.id
_entity.type
_entity.pdbx_description
1 polymer ?
#
loop_
_entity_poly.entity_id
_entity_poly.type
_entity_poly.pdbx_seq_one_letter_code
_entity_poly.pdbx_strand_id
1 'polypeptide(L)'
;LFGGTVKDFSSKGRSNFRSEINILLCGDPGTSKSQLLTYVHKLAPRGQYTSGKGSSAVGLTAFVTKDPETRQLTLQTGALVLADNGICCIDEFDKMSDSTRSVLHEVMEQQTLSIAKAGILCQLNARTSILAAANPVGSKWDANKTIIENIQVNES
;
A
#
# COMPACT_ATOMS: atom_id res chain seq x y z
N LEU A 1 10.59 -7.31 6.74
CA LEU A 1 11.71 -7.46 7.70
C LEU A 1 12.86 -8.20 7.03
N PHE A 2 12.56 -9.36 6.43
CA PHE A 2 13.44 -10.02 5.46
C PHE A 2 12.73 -9.99 4.11
N GLY A 3 13.37 -9.38 3.11
CA GLY A 3 12.89 -9.34 1.73
C GLY A 3 13.51 -10.46 0.89
N GLY A 4 12.93 -10.72 -0.28
CA GLY A 4 13.55 -11.61 -1.25
C GLY A 4 14.82 -10.98 -1.85
N THR A 5 15.64 -11.80 -2.51
CA THR A 5 16.79 -11.28 -3.25
C THR A 5 16.32 -10.57 -4.52
N VAL A 6 16.66 -9.29 -4.67
CA VAL A 6 16.48 -8.56 -5.92
C VAL A 6 17.33 -9.22 -7.00
N LYS A 7 16.69 -9.75 -8.03
CA LYS A 7 17.37 -10.33 -9.20
C LYS A 7 17.19 -9.38 -10.37
N ASP A 8 18.27 -8.74 -10.77
CA ASP A 8 18.30 -7.95 -11.99
C ASP A 8 18.53 -8.87 -13.19
N PHE A 9 17.53 -8.96 -14.07
CA PHE A 9 17.59 -9.72 -15.31
C PHE A 9 17.70 -8.81 -16.55
N SER A 10 18.05 -7.54 -16.36
CA SER A 10 18.25 -6.57 -17.44
C SER A 10 19.16 -7.11 -18.56
N SER A 11 20.21 -7.86 -18.20
CA SER A 11 21.12 -8.51 -19.17
C SER A 11 20.46 -9.60 -20.05
N LYS A 12 19.25 -10.08 -19.72
CA LYS A 12 18.50 -11.11 -20.47
C LYS A 12 17.19 -10.60 -21.07
N GLY A 13 16.96 -9.28 -21.09
CA GLY A 13 15.78 -8.67 -21.70
C GLY A 13 14.45 -8.99 -21.01
N ARG A 14 14.48 -9.46 -19.75
CA ARG A 14 13.26 -9.67 -18.94
C ARG A 14 13.02 -8.47 -18.03
N SER A 15 11.75 -8.13 -17.83
CA SER A 15 11.33 -7.09 -16.89
C SER A 15 11.79 -7.41 -15.47
N ASN A 16 11.98 -6.36 -14.67
CA ASN A 16 12.39 -6.45 -13.27
C ASN A 16 11.41 -7.34 -12.50
N PHE A 17 11.95 -8.32 -11.77
CA PHE A 17 11.14 -9.22 -10.96
C PHE A 17 11.01 -8.65 -9.55
N ARG A 18 9.79 -8.58 -9.06
CA ARG A 18 9.50 -8.13 -7.69
C ARG A 18 10.08 -9.14 -6.68
N SER A 19 10.93 -8.66 -5.79
CA SER A 19 11.52 -9.44 -4.68
C SER A 19 10.76 -9.31 -3.36
N GLU A 20 9.89 -8.30 -3.26
CA GLU A 20 9.18 -7.94 -2.04
C GLU A 20 7.89 -8.73 -1.87
N ILE A 21 7.59 -9.18 -0.65
CA ILE A 21 6.41 -10.00 -0.35
C ILE A 21 5.31 -9.10 0.22
N ASN A 22 4.09 -9.24 -0.31
CA ASN A 22 2.90 -8.66 0.32
C ASN A 22 2.21 -9.71 1.19
N ILE A 23 1.72 -9.28 2.35
CA ILE A 23 1.03 -10.16 3.29
C ILE A 23 -0.32 -9.52 3.65
N LEU A 24 -1.40 -10.30 3.54
CA LEU A 24 -2.73 -9.92 3.99
C LEU A 24 -3.14 -10.79 5.19
N LEU A 25 -3.43 -10.15 6.31
CA LEU A 25 -3.96 -10.78 7.50
C LEU A 25 -5.48 -10.64 7.50
N CYS A 26 -6.21 -11.75 7.41
CA CYS A 26 -7.65 -11.76 7.53
C CYS A 26 -8.07 -12.56 8.76
N GLY A 27 -9.04 -12.04 9.52
CA GLY A 27 -9.62 -12.73 10.65
C GLY A 27 -10.67 -11.89 11.36
N ASP A 28 -11.36 -12.47 12.32
CA ASP A 28 -12.42 -11.80 13.07
C ASP A 28 -11.90 -10.58 13.86
N PRO A 29 -12.75 -9.61 14.21
CA PRO A 29 -12.36 -8.50 15.09
C PRO A 29 -11.82 -9.00 16.44
N GLY A 30 -10.92 -8.25 17.06
CA GLY A 30 -10.36 -8.61 18.37
C GLY A 30 -9.21 -9.64 18.33
N THR A 31 -8.77 -10.06 17.14
CA THR A 31 -7.64 -11.00 16.95
C THR A 31 -6.25 -10.34 17.00
N SER A 32 -6.13 -9.14 17.58
CA SER A 32 -4.86 -8.39 17.71
C SER A 32 -4.13 -8.06 16.40
N LYS A 33 -4.80 -8.10 15.24
CA LYS A 33 -4.21 -7.77 13.92
C LYS A 33 -3.60 -6.36 13.91
N SER A 34 -4.36 -5.34 14.31
CA SER A 34 -3.90 -3.95 14.36
C SER A 34 -2.68 -3.77 15.29
N GLN A 35 -2.63 -4.52 16.39
CA GLN A 35 -1.50 -4.51 17.31
C GLN A 35 -0.24 -5.09 16.66
N LEU A 36 -0.38 -6.18 15.89
CA LEU A 36 0.70 -6.77 15.12
C LEU A 36 1.23 -5.78 14.07
N LEU A 37 0.34 -5.11 13.31
CA LEU A 37 0.74 -4.09 12.34
C LEU A 37 1.50 -2.94 13.02
N THR A 38 0.98 -2.43 14.13
CA THR A 38 1.62 -1.35 14.90
C THR A 38 3.00 -1.77 15.42
N TYR A 39 3.12 -3.02 15.86
CA TYR A 39 4.40 -3.56 16.32
C TYR A 39 5.42 -3.67 15.18
N VAL A 40 5.01 -4.19 14.02
CA VAL A 40 5.87 -4.29 12.82
C VAL A 40 6.29 -2.90 12.33
N HIS A 41 5.38 -1.93 12.31
CA HIS A 41 5.67 -0.55 11.96
C HIS A 41 6.78 0.06 12.84
N LYS A 42 6.72 -0.18 14.16
CA LYS A 42 7.75 0.30 15.11
C LYS A 42 9.09 -0.42 14.95
N LEU A 43 9.07 -1.68 14.54
CA LEU A 43 10.27 -2.50 14.39
C LEU A 43 10.98 -2.27 13.03
N ALA A 44 10.20 -2.04 11.97
CA ALA A 44 10.73 -1.95 10.62
C ALA A 44 11.36 -0.58 10.34
N PRO A 45 12.58 -0.52 9.80
CA PRO A 45 13.14 0.74 9.30
C PRO A 45 12.29 1.22 8.12
N ARG A 46 11.90 2.50 8.13
CA ARG A 46 10.94 3.07 7.15
C ARG A 46 9.59 2.34 7.12
N GLY A 47 9.17 1.81 8.27
CA GLY A 47 7.81 1.34 8.44
C GLY A 47 6.86 2.53 8.42
N GLN A 48 5.82 2.50 7.59
CA GLN A 48 4.70 3.46 7.64
C GLN A 48 3.43 2.74 8.06
N TYR A 49 2.65 3.34 8.94
CA TYR A 49 1.36 2.82 9.37
C TYR A 49 0.24 3.73 8.88
N THR A 50 -0.81 3.12 8.36
CA THR A 50 -1.95 3.84 7.81
C THR A 50 -3.23 3.01 7.96
N SER A 51 -4.38 3.65 8.19
CA SER A 51 -5.69 2.97 8.29
C SER A 51 -6.47 3.21 6.99
N GLY A 52 -7.09 2.19 6.41
CA GLY A 52 -7.86 2.28 5.17
C GLY A 52 -9.01 3.27 5.24
N LYS A 53 -9.55 3.54 6.45
CA LYS A 53 -10.56 4.57 6.67
C LYS A 53 -9.97 5.99 6.72
N GLY A 54 -8.77 6.15 7.28
CA GLY A 54 -8.06 7.44 7.37
C GLY A 54 -7.16 7.77 6.17
N SER A 55 -6.89 6.78 5.33
CA SER A 55 -5.99 6.87 4.17
C SER A 55 -6.79 7.29 2.96
N SER A 56 -6.76 8.58 2.65
CA SER A 56 -7.18 9.02 1.33
C SER A 56 -6.17 8.56 0.27
N ALA A 57 -6.64 8.31 -0.96
CA ALA A 57 -5.76 8.06 -2.12
C ALA A 57 -4.63 9.08 -2.22
N VAL A 58 -4.91 10.33 -1.85
CA VAL A 58 -3.98 11.47 -1.84
C VAL A 58 -2.87 11.29 -0.80
N GLY A 59 -3.19 10.81 0.40
CA GLY A 59 -2.22 10.58 1.48
C GLY A 59 -1.33 9.34 1.28
N LEU A 60 -1.81 8.34 0.55
CA LEU A 60 -1.03 7.16 0.19
C LEU A 60 -0.03 7.42 -0.93
N THR A 61 -0.42 8.24 -1.90
CA THR A 61 0.30 8.39 -3.17
C THR A 61 1.26 9.58 -3.14
N ALA A 62 0.87 10.69 -3.74
CA ALA A 62 1.49 11.99 -3.57
C ALA A 62 0.46 13.05 -3.99
N PHE A 63 0.65 14.27 -3.52
CA PHE A 63 -0.26 15.36 -3.81
C PHE A 63 0.49 16.65 -4.11
N VAL A 64 -0.15 17.49 -4.91
CA VAL A 64 0.39 18.79 -5.28
C VAL A 64 -0.25 19.82 -4.35
N THR A 65 0.59 20.53 -3.62
CA THR A 65 0.16 21.70 -2.84
C THR A 65 0.76 22.96 -3.44
N LYS A 66 0.07 24.08 -3.32
CA LYS A 66 0.60 25.38 -3.71
C LYS A 66 1.15 26.05 -2.48
N ASP A 67 2.44 26.33 -2.49
CA ASP A 67 3.08 27.06 -1.41
C ASP A 67 2.55 28.51 -1.39
N PRO A 68 1.98 28.99 -0.26
CA PRO A 68 1.45 30.35 -0.16
C PRO A 68 2.53 31.44 -0.27
N GLU A 69 3.79 31.15 0.09
CA GLU A 69 4.87 32.14 0.04
C GLU A 69 5.46 32.26 -1.35
N THR A 70 5.88 31.13 -1.95
CA THR A 70 6.53 31.13 -3.27
C THR A 70 5.55 31.11 -4.44
N ARG A 71 4.26 30.82 -4.18
CA ARG A 71 3.21 30.56 -5.18
C ARG A 71 3.53 29.42 -6.16
N GLN A 72 4.57 28.64 -5.88
CA GLN A 72 4.97 27.49 -6.70
C GLN A 72 4.17 26.26 -6.31
N LEU A 73 4.03 25.34 -7.28
CA LEU A 73 3.42 24.04 -7.06
C LEU A 73 4.50 23.08 -6.55
N THR A 74 4.31 22.58 -5.34
CA THR A 74 5.24 21.64 -4.70
C THR A 74 4.58 20.28 -4.60
N LEU A 75 5.33 19.24 -4.99
CA LEU A 75 4.90 17.86 -4.85
C LEU A 75 5.26 17.35 -3.44
N GLN A 76 4.25 16.92 -2.68
CA GLN A 76 4.45 16.23 -1.42
C GLN A 76 4.23 14.73 -1.58
N THR A 77 5.18 13.95 -1.07
CA THR A 77 5.16 12.49 -1.11
C THR A 77 4.18 11.92 -0.09
N GLY A 78 3.47 10.87 -0.48
CA GLY A 78 2.58 10.12 0.41
C GLY A 78 3.26 8.92 1.07
N ALA A 79 2.48 8.19 1.86
CA ALA A 79 2.97 7.11 2.71
C ALA A 79 3.70 5.99 1.95
N LEU A 80 3.27 5.64 0.73
CA LEU A 80 3.89 4.58 -0.07
C LEU A 80 5.29 4.98 -0.55
N VAL A 81 5.45 6.22 -1.01
CA VAL A 81 6.75 6.72 -1.49
C VAL A 81 7.72 6.90 -0.31
N LEU A 82 7.21 7.35 0.84
CA LEU A 82 8.01 7.46 2.07
C LEU A 82 8.48 6.10 2.60
N ALA A 83 7.71 5.04 2.35
CA ALA A 83 8.05 3.67 2.75
C ALA A 83 8.95 2.94 1.74
N ASP A 84 9.58 3.62 0.75
CA ASP A 84 10.46 2.98 -0.24
C ASP A 84 11.57 2.14 0.43
N ASN A 85 11.68 0.88 -0.01
CA ASN A 85 12.51 -0.20 0.55
C ASN A 85 12.17 -0.57 2.01
N GLY A 86 10.99 -0.20 2.49
CA GLY A 86 10.47 -0.47 3.83
C GLY A 86 9.18 -1.28 3.79
N ILE A 87 8.36 -1.08 4.83
CA ILE A 87 7.08 -1.78 4.99
C ILE A 87 5.95 -0.76 5.14
N CYS A 88 4.91 -0.87 4.32
CA CYS A 88 3.68 -0.12 4.50
C CYS A 88 2.63 -1.01 5.18
N CYS A 89 2.28 -0.68 6.41
CA CYS A 89 1.26 -1.36 7.19
C CYS A 89 -0.09 -0.68 6.97
N ILE A 90 -1.07 -1.41 6.44
CA ILE A 90 -2.42 -0.92 6.14
C ILE A 90 -3.43 -1.65 7.00
N ASP A 91 -4.02 -0.98 7.98
CA ASP A 91 -5.14 -1.54 8.76
C ASP A 91 -6.47 -1.25 8.06
N GLU A 92 -7.52 -2.01 8.39
CA GLU A 92 -8.88 -1.83 7.82
C GLU A 92 -8.90 -1.76 6.29
N PHE A 93 -8.15 -2.65 5.63
CA PHE A 93 -8.06 -2.70 4.17
C PHE A 93 -9.43 -2.89 3.50
N ASP A 94 -10.38 -3.56 4.18
CA ASP A 94 -11.76 -3.72 3.73
C ASP A 94 -12.57 -2.42 3.70
N LYS A 95 -12.13 -1.36 4.40
CA LYS A 95 -12.81 -0.05 4.46
C LYS A 95 -12.27 0.96 3.46
N MET A 96 -11.27 0.58 2.67
CA MET A 96 -10.63 1.45 1.70
C MET A 96 -11.53 1.67 0.47
N SER A 97 -11.50 2.89 -0.10
CA SER A 97 -12.25 3.19 -1.34
C SER A 97 -11.66 2.45 -2.55
N ASP A 98 -12.50 2.09 -3.52
CA ASP A 98 -12.08 1.42 -4.75
C ASP A 98 -11.00 2.21 -5.50
N SER A 99 -11.12 3.54 -5.54
CA SER A 99 -10.11 4.41 -6.16
C SER A 99 -8.72 4.29 -5.52
N THR A 100 -8.66 4.20 -4.19
CA THR A 100 -7.40 4.05 -3.45
C THR A 100 -6.83 2.65 -3.66
N ARG A 101 -7.71 1.64 -3.70
CA ARG A 101 -7.34 0.25 -3.92
C ARG A 101 -6.77 0.01 -5.33
N SER A 102 -7.34 0.63 -6.36
CA SER A 102 -6.81 0.57 -7.73
C SER A 102 -5.38 1.10 -7.82
N VAL A 103 -5.09 2.23 -7.15
CA VAL A 103 -3.73 2.78 -7.13
C VAL A 103 -2.77 1.89 -6.35
N LEU A 104 -3.22 1.28 -5.25
CA LEU A 104 -2.39 0.29 -4.53
C LEU A 104 -2.05 -0.91 -5.41
N HIS A 105 -3.01 -1.44 -6.17
CA HIS A 105 -2.75 -2.55 -7.09
C HIS A 105 -1.73 -2.18 -8.16
N GLU A 106 -1.81 -0.98 -8.73
CA GLU A 106 -0.81 -0.48 -9.68
C GLU A 106 0.59 -0.42 -9.05
N VAL A 107 0.70 0.14 -7.85
CA VAL A 107 1.98 0.23 -7.12
C VAL A 107 2.50 -1.15 -6.72
N MET A 108 1.62 -2.08 -6.38
CA MET A 108 1.99 -3.45 -6.05
C MET A 108 2.55 -4.21 -7.25
N GLU A 109 2.02 -3.96 -8.44
CA GLU A 109 2.45 -4.61 -9.69
C GLU A 109 3.73 -3.96 -10.23
N GLN A 110 3.74 -2.64 -10.39
CA GLN A 110 4.82 -1.91 -11.07
C GLN A 110 5.96 -1.48 -10.12
N GLN A 111 5.76 -1.52 -8.80
CA GLN A 111 6.67 -0.96 -7.78
C GLN A 111 7.03 0.53 -8.01
N THR A 112 6.24 1.21 -8.82
CA THR A 112 6.36 2.63 -9.16
C THR A 112 4.99 3.27 -9.16
N LEU A 113 4.97 4.57 -8.88
CA LEU A 113 3.77 5.39 -8.86
C LEU A 113 3.93 6.50 -9.89
N SER A 114 3.04 6.53 -10.87
CA SER A 114 3.03 7.57 -11.91
C SER A 114 2.05 8.66 -11.53
N ILE A 115 2.50 9.91 -11.53
CA ILE A 115 1.68 11.06 -11.16
C ILE A 115 1.69 12.07 -12.29
N ALA A 116 0.49 12.39 -12.76
CA ALA A 116 0.23 13.44 -13.74
C ALA A 116 -0.82 14.40 -13.15
N LYS A 117 -0.37 15.41 -12.39
CA LYS A 117 -1.27 16.41 -11.76
C LYS A 117 -0.68 17.81 -11.82
N ALA A 118 -1.53 18.79 -12.09
CA ALA A 118 -1.17 20.22 -12.10
C ALA A 118 0.07 20.57 -12.95
N GLY A 119 0.25 19.88 -14.09
CA GLY A 119 1.40 20.06 -14.99
C GLY A 119 2.68 19.35 -14.55
N ILE A 120 2.68 18.67 -13.40
CA ILE A 120 3.79 17.85 -12.93
C ILE A 120 3.56 16.42 -13.40
N LEU A 121 4.44 15.97 -14.29
CA LEU A 121 4.52 14.58 -14.74
C LEU A 121 5.77 13.96 -14.12
N CYS A 122 5.60 13.06 -13.16
CA CYS A 122 6.71 12.42 -12.47
C CYS A 122 6.39 10.96 -12.15
N GLN A 123 7.44 10.15 -12.09
CA GLN A 123 7.35 8.76 -11.67
C GLN A 123 8.19 8.60 -10.41
N LEU A 124 7.54 8.12 -9.35
CA LEU A 124 8.17 7.91 -8.05
C LEU A 124 8.31 6.41 -7.80
N ASN A 125 9.48 5.99 -7.33
CA ASN A 125 9.69 4.60 -6.94
C ASN A 125 9.02 4.34 -5.59
N ALA A 126 8.32 3.21 -5.49
CA ALA A 126 7.61 2.80 -4.28
C ALA A 126 7.80 1.29 -4.09
N ARG A 127 9.06 0.86 -3.93
CA ARG A 127 9.46 -0.55 -3.75
C ARG A 127 9.21 -0.95 -2.31
N THR A 128 7.94 -1.04 -1.94
CA THR A 128 7.51 -1.29 -0.57
C THR A 128 6.90 -2.67 -0.45
N SER A 129 7.13 -3.31 0.69
CA SER A 129 6.37 -4.49 1.10
C SER A 129 5.09 -4.05 1.80
N ILE A 130 3.93 -4.56 1.37
CA ILE A 130 2.64 -4.21 1.99
C ILE A 130 2.25 -5.28 3.01
N LEU A 131 1.97 -4.84 4.23
CA LEU A 131 1.34 -5.66 5.28
C LEU A 131 -0.05 -5.11 5.54
N ALA A 132 -1.07 -5.80 5.06
CA ALA A 132 -2.46 -5.38 5.20
C ALA A 132 -3.19 -6.21 6.27
N ALA A 133 -4.16 -5.60 6.97
CA ALA A 133 -5.16 -6.30 7.77
C ALA A 133 -6.55 -6.00 7.23
N ALA A 134 -7.35 -7.04 7.08
CA ALA A 134 -8.75 -6.95 6.66
C ALA A 134 -9.63 -7.75 7.63
N ASN A 135 -10.88 -7.32 7.76
CA ASN A 135 -11.90 -8.07 8.48
C ASN A 135 -12.87 -8.72 7.48
N PRO A 136 -13.42 -9.91 7.80
CA PRO A 136 -14.44 -10.52 6.97
C PRO A 136 -15.73 -9.67 6.96
N VAL A 137 -16.49 -9.82 5.87
CA VAL A 137 -17.80 -9.19 5.70
C VAL A 137 -18.71 -9.58 6.87
N GLY A 138 -19.36 -8.58 7.47
CA GLY A 138 -20.22 -8.81 8.63
C GLY A 138 -19.45 -9.12 9.93
N SER A 139 -18.14 -8.90 9.98
CA SER A 139 -17.30 -9.07 11.17
C SER A 139 -17.25 -10.51 11.73
N LYS A 140 -17.61 -11.50 10.92
CA LYS A 140 -17.54 -12.91 11.27
C LYS A 140 -17.18 -13.73 10.05
N TRP A 141 -16.14 -14.55 10.15
CA TRP A 141 -15.76 -15.48 9.10
C TRP A 141 -16.84 -16.56 8.91
N ASP A 142 -17.31 -16.72 7.67
CA ASP A 142 -18.25 -17.78 7.30
C ASP A 142 -17.51 -18.89 6.55
N ALA A 143 -17.36 -20.05 7.20
CA ALA A 143 -16.69 -21.21 6.62
C ALA A 143 -17.45 -21.82 5.42
N ASN A 144 -18.73 -21.46 5.22
CA ASN A 144 -19.52 -21.92 4.09
C ASN A 144 -19.34 -21.07 2.84
N LYS A 145 -18.72 -19.89 2.97
CA LYS A 145 -18.44 -18.98 1.85
C LYS A 145 -17.00 -19.11 1.40
N THR A 146 -16.76 -18.76 0.14
CA THR A 146 -15.39 -18.68 -0.39
C THR A 146 -14.62 -17.53 0.25
N ILE A 147 -13.28 -17.57 0.14
CA ILE A 147 -12.40 -16.50 0.64
C ILE A 147 -12.74 -15.15 -0.03
N ILE A 148 -13.05 -15.19 -1.32
CA ILE A 148 -13.39 -14.01 -2.12
C ILE A 148 -14.68 -13.37 -1.59
N GLU A 149 -15.72 -14.17 -1.33
CA GLU A 149 -16.99 -13.71 -0.77
C GLU A 149 -16.84 -13.22 0.68
N ASN A 150 -15.97 -13.84 1.47
CA ASN A 150 -15.72 -13.43 2.86
C ASN A 150 -14.98 -12.09 2.96
N ILE A 151 -14.11 -11.74 2.02
CA ILE A 151 -13.26 -10.54 2.11
C ILE A 151 -13.77 -9.42 1.18
N GLN A 152 -14.60 -9.74 0.18
CA GLN A 152 -15.07 -8.77 -0.83
C GLN A 152 -13.93 -7.98 -1.47
N VAL A 153 -12.77 -8.60 -1.62
CA VAL A 153 -11.71 -8.08 -2.48
C VAL A 153 -12.14 -8.32 -3.92
N ASN A 154 -12.98 -7.42 -4.46
CA ASN A 154 -13.36 -7.43 -5.87
C ASN A 154 -12.11 -7.61 -6.75
N GLU A 155 -12.15 -8.60 -7.65
CA GLU A 155 -11.28 -8.66 -8.83
C GLU A 155 -11.81 -7.59 -9.79
N SER A 156 -10.98 -6.59 -10.08
CA SER A 156 -11.21 -5.69 -11.20
C SER A 156 -10.98 -6.43 -12.51
#